data_AF-A0A645FSK3-F1
#
_entry.id   AF-A0A645FSK3-F1
#
_cell.length_a   1.000
_cell.length_b   1.000
_cell.length_c   1.000
_cell.angle_alpha   90.00
_cell.angle_beta   90.00
_cell.angle_gamma   90.00
#
_symmetry.space_group_name_H-M   'P 1'
#
loop_
_entity.id
_entity.type
_entity.pdbx_description
1 polymer ?
#
loop_
_entity_poly.entity_id
_entity_poly.type
_entity_poly.pdbx_seq_one_letter_code
_entity_poly.pdbx_strand_id
1 'polypeptide(L)' 'MHTSDAENFGVVDKEEVSVRVEGERGLIFENVLVRVNKDYALEMHVDIEEGNAAGLKNGAVVELIK' A
#
# COMPACT_ATOMS: atom_id res chain seq x y z
N MET A 1 0.67 6.72 -5.78
CA MET A 1 1.82 6.24 -6.57
C MET A 1 1.88 6.97 -7.91
N HIS A 2 3.08 7.07 -8.50
CA HIS A 2 3.29 7.69 -9.82
C HIS A 2 2.66 6.83 -10.94
N THR A 3 2.41 7.40 -12.11
CA THR A 3 1.85 6.64 -13.26
C THR A 3 2.74 5.48 -13.68
N SER A 4 4.06 5.65 -13.65
CA SER A 4 5.03 4.58 -13.93
C SER A 4 5.02 3.47 -12.88
N ASP A 5 4.73 3.79 -11.61
CA ASP A 5 4.61 2.76 -10.58
C ASP A 5 3.38 1.89 -10.84
N ALA A 6 2.25 2.52 -11.17
CA ALA A 6 1.02 1.81 -11.50
C ALA A 6 1.22 0.85 -12.68
N GLU A 7 1.94 1.29 -13.72
CA GLU A 7 2.35 0.43 -14.84
C GLU A 7 3.24 -0.75 -14.38
N ASN A 8 4.24 -0.49 -13.54
CA ASN A 8 5.15 -1.53 -13.03
C ASN A 8 4.43 -2.58 -12.15
N PHE A 9 3.45 -2.15 -11.36
CA PHE A 9 2.64 -3.03 -10.50
C PHE A 9 1.44 -3.65 -11.24
N GLY A 10 1.15 -3.22 -12.48
CA GLY A 10 0.02 -3.72 -13.25
C GLY A 10 -1.35 -3.38 -12.64
N VAL A 11 -1.48 -2.18 -12.06
CA VAL A 11 -2.71 -1.65 -11.43
C VAL A 11 -3.14 -0.33 -12.08
N VAL A 12 -4.42 0.03 -11.91
CA VAL A 12 -4.98 1.29 -12.42
C VAL A 12 -5.53 2.19 -11.32
N ASP A 13 -5.74 3.47 -11.63
CA ASP A 13 -6.37 4.41 -10.69
C ASP A 13 -7.74 3.90 -10.25
N LYS A 14 -7.99 3.96 -8.94
CA LYS A 14 -9.21 3.50 -8.26
C LYS A 14 -9.43 1.98 -8.26
N GLU A 15 -8.45 1.18 -8.64
CA GLU A 15 -8.46 -0.26 -8.38
C GLU A 15 -8.35 -0.50 -6.87
N GLU A 16 -9.07 -1.50 -6.36
CA GLU A 16 -8.93 -1.98 -4.98
C GLU A 16 -7.99 -3.19 -4.99
N VAL A 17 -6.98 -3.16 -4.11
CA VAL A 17 -5.98 -4.22 -3.99
C VAL A 17 -5.89 -4.70 -2.55
N SER A 18 -5.18 -5.82 -2.36
CA SER A 18 -4.75 -6.23 -1.02
C SER A 18 -3.32 -5.82 -0.77
N VAL A 19 -2.97 -5.50 0.48
CA VAL A 19 -1.58 -5.20 0.87
C VAL A 19 -1.19 -6.07 2.06
N ARG A 20 -0.14 -6.87 1.91
CA ARG A 20 0.41 -7.70 2.97
C ARG A 20 1.51 -6.97 3.72
N VAL A 21 1.38 -7.01 5.04
CA VAL A 21 2.42 -6.64 6.00
C VAL A 21 2.95 -7.91 6.64
N GLU A 22 4.27 -8.08 6.64
CA GLU A 22 4.94 -9.19 7.31
C GLU A 22 5.34 -8.82 8.75
N GLY A 23 5.79 -9.82 9.53
CA GLY A 23 6.29 -9.64 10.89
C GLY A 23 5.38 -10.21 11.98
N GLU A 24 5.70 -9.94 13.24
CA GLU A 24 4.99 -10.51 14.41
C GLU A 24 3.51 -10.13 14.47
N ARG A 25 3.18 -8.94 13.96
CA ARG A 25 1.80 -8.45 13.81
C ARG A 25 1.37 -8.37 12.35
N GLY A 26 1.92 -9.26 11.51
CA GLY A 26 1.61 -9.31 10.09
C GLY A 26 0.12 -9.51 9.83
N LEU A 27 -0.39 -8.83 8.81
CA LEU A 27 -1.79 -8.86 8.40
C LEU A 27 -1.94 -8.49 6.93
N ILE A 28 -3.15 -8.64 6.39
CA ILE A 28 -3.51 -8.21 5.05
C ILE A 28 -4.56 -7.11 5.18
N PHE A 29 -4.27 -5.94 4.62
CA PHE A 29 -5.27 -4.91 4.40
C PHE A 29 -5.99 -5.24 3.09
N GLU A 30 -7.29 -5.52 3.16
CA GLU A 30 -8.13 -5.74 1.99
C GLU A 30 -8.81 -4.43 1.54
N ASN A 31 -9.19 -4.38 0.27
CA ASN A 31 -9.91 -3.24 -0.33
C ASN A 31 -9.15 -1.90 -0.20
N VAL A 32 -7.82 -1.93 -0.36
CA VAL A 32 -6.97 -0.74 -0.34
C VAL A 32 -7.08 -0.03 -1.68
N LEU A 33 -7.54 1.23 -1.67
CA LEU A 33 -7.73 2.04 -2.87
C LEU A 33 -6.40 2.52 -3.46
N VAL A 34 -6.10 2.12 -4.68
CA VAL A 34 -4.98 2.65 -5.46
C VAL A 34 -5.32 4.06 -5.97
N ARG A 35 -4.42 5.01 -5.71
CA ARG A 35 -4.49 6.38 -6.23
C ARG A 35 -3.27 6.68 -7.11
N VAL A 36 -3.52 6.96 -8.38
CA VAL A 36 -2.47 7.21 -9.38
C VAL A 36 -2.48 8.67 -9.81
N ASN A 37 -1.33 9.32 -9.71
CA ASN A 37 -1.12 10.67 -10.19
C ASN A 37 0.36 10.90 -10.52
N LYS A 38 0.66 11.66 -11.58
CA LYS A 38 2.02 12.04 -11.98
C LYS A 38 2.81 12.84 -10.93
N ASP A 39 2.12 13.44 -9.95
CA ASP A 39 2.75 14.24 -8.91
C ASP A 39 2.88 13.46 -7.58
N TYR A 40 2.53 12.17 -7.56
CA TYR A 40 2.58 11.33 -6.36
C TYR A 40 3.83 10.45 -6.29
N ALA A 41 4.29 10.18 -5.07
CA ALA A 41 5.27 9.14 -4.77
C ALA A 41 4.59 7.78 -4.51
N LEU A 42 5.36 6.70 -4.63
CA LEU A 42 4.95 5.36 -4.21
C LEU A 42 4.95 5.25 -2.69
N GLU A 43 3.78 5.31 -2.09
CA GLU A 43 3.60 5.21 -0.63
C GLU A 43 2.20 4.67 -0.31
N MET A 44 2.11 3.85 0.74
CA MET A 44 0.84 3.47 1.36
C MET A 44 0.65 4.32 2.61
N HIS A 45 -0.51 4.96 2.72
CA HIS A 45 -0.85 5.75 3.90
C HIS A 45 -1.81 4.95 4.78
N VAL A 46 -1.47 4.85 6.05
CA VAL A 46 -2.27 4.27 7.13
C VAL A 46 -2.27 5.26 8.28
N ASP A 47 -3.31 5.22 9.10
CA ASP A 47 -3.31 6.00 10.34
C ASP A 47 -2.41 5.38 11.42
N ILE A 48 -2.31 6.06 12.57
CA ILE A 48 -1.42 5.64 13.66
C ILE A 48 -1.89 4.30 14.25
N GLU A 49 -3.20 4.11 14.40
CA GLU A 49 -3.83 2.93 14.97
C GLU A 49 -3.68 1.71 14.06
N GLU A 50 -3.91 1.86 12.75
CA GLU A 50 -3.67 0.87 11.71
C GLU A 50 -2.19 0.47 11.65
N GLY A 51 -1.30 1.46 11.64
CA GLY A 51 0.15 1.23 11.65
C GLY A 51 0.59 0.46 12.90
N ASN A 52 0.10 0.85 14.08
CA ASN A 52 0.39 0.14 15.33
C ASN A 52 -0.22 -1.28 15.35
N ALA A 53 -1.41 -1.46 14.76
CA ALA A 53 -2.07 -2.76 14.66
C ALA A 53 -1.30 -3.74 13.78
N ALA A 54 -0.73 -3.24 12.68
CA ALA A 54 0.11 -4.01 11.74
C ALA A 54 1.59 -4.07 12.16
N GLY A 55 2.00 -3.38 13.23
CA GLY A 55 3.40 -3.33 13.66
C GLY A 55 4.32 -2.52 12.72
N LEU A 56 3.75 -1.61 11.92
CA LEU A 56 4.47 -0.79 10.96
C LEU A 56 5.24 0.38 11.62
N LYS A 57 6.29 0.82 10.93
CA LYS A 57 7.03 2.06 11.17
C LYS A 57 7.25 2.77 9.84
N ASN A 58 7.47 4.08 9.88
CA ASN A 58 7.73 4.86 8.65
C ASN A 58 8.93 4.28 7.88
N GLY A 59 8.77 4.12 6.58
CA GLY A 59 9.76 3.51 5.70
C GLY A 59 9.74 1.97 5.66
N ALA A 60 8.84 1.31 6.39
CA ALA A 60 8.61 -0.11 6.22
C ALA A 60 8.09 -0.40 4.79
N VAL A 61 8.60 -1.49 4.20
CA VAL A 61 8.16 -1.97 2.88
C VAL A 61 7.05 -3.00 3.08
N VAL A 62 6.04 -2.94 2.22
CA VAL A 62 4.87 -3.82 2.22
C VAL A 62 4.66 -4.40 0.82
N GLU A 63 3.94 -5.51 0.73
CA GLU A 63 3.72 -6.22 -0.52
C GLU A 63 2.31 -5.93 -1.06
N LEU A 64 2.22 -5.44 -2.30
CA LEU A 64 0.95 -5.34 -3.02
C LEU A 64 0.57 -6.74 -3.54
N ILE A 65 -0.65 -7.16 -3.25
CA ILE A 65 -1.25 -8.41 -3.71
C ILE A 65 -2.45 -8.09 -4.59
N LYS A 66 -2.48 -8.73 -5.75
CA LYS A 66 -3.57 -8.65 -6.72
C LYS A 66 -4.46 -9.89 -6.65
#